data_AF-A0A7Z1AHN9-F1
#
_entry.id   AF-A0A7Z1AHN9-F1
#
_cell.length_a   1.000
_cell.length_b   1.000
_cell.length_c   1.000
_cell.angle_alpha   90.00
_cell.angle_beta   90.00
_cell.angle_gamma   90.00
#
_symmetry.space_group_name_H-M   'P 1'
#
loop_
_entity.id
_entity.type
_entity.pdbx_description
1 polymer ?
#
loop_
_entity_poly.entity_id
_entity_poly.type
_entity_poly.pdbx_seq_one_letter_code
_entity_poly.pdbx_strand_id
1 'polypeptide(L)'
;MAQKRGIAGFVATLAGLALVITGCSAHPGAAARIGDHNISEETVTEVATALPDVLAQRVSRVDALRLLTSSYFQNRMGHDKDVTFTDDQVLDLMKQVAASRGLEAPENVPASVLDVFRGEMVLQQLQVDGNDLQTIQQELEQYYTKEKIDINPRYYTAQANTKQASTLADIVTPADVKAPKSDGDASTDTDSQSGHTH
;
A
#
# COMPACT_ATOMS: atom_id res chain seq x y z
N MET A 1 81.98 -24.40 -19.89
CA MET A 1 80.77 -24.17 -20.72
C MET A 1 79.77 -23.41 -19.85
N ALA A 2 79.77 -22.08 -19.79
CA ALA A 2 79.18 -21.11 -20.73
C ALA A 2 77.63 -21.21 -20.89
N GLN A 3 76.91 -20.51 -20.00
CA GLN A 3 75.77 -19.57 -20.22
C GLN A 3 74.80 -19.80 -21.41
N LYS A 4 73.48 -19.70 -21.17
CA LYS A 4 72.57 -18.59 -21.63
C LYS A 4 71.10 -19.01 -21.91
N ARG A 5 70.18 -18.50 -21.07
CA ARG A 5 68.87 -17.83 -21.29
C ARG A 5 67.86 -18.32 -22.36
N GLY A 6 66.58 -18.37 -21.93
CA GLY A 6 65.36 -18.18 -22.73
C GLY A 6 64.67 -19.50 -23.12
N ILE A 7 63.34 -19.64 -23.22
CA ILE A 7 62.28 -18.70 -23.60
C ILE A 7 60.95 -19.14 -22.94
N ALA A 8 60.09 -18.15 -22.73
CA ALA A 8 58.74 -18.15 -22.17
C ALA A 8 57.78 -19.26 -22.63
N GLY A 9 56.83 -19.57 -21.74
CA GLY A 9 55.63 -20.36 -22.05
C GLY A 9 54.59 -20.32 -20.94
N PHE A 10 54.35 -19.17 -20.31
CA PHE A 10 53.17 -18.98 -19.45
C PHE A 10 52.08 -18.30 -20.29
N VAL A 11 51.31 -19.12 -21.01
CA VAL A 11 50.12 -18.64 -21.72
C VAL A 11 49.10 -18.27 -20.66
N ALA A 12 49.02 -16.97 -20.38
CA ALA A 12 47.95 -16.33 -19.63
C ALA A 12 46.67 -16.46 -20.46
N THR A 13 45.89 -17.51 -20.21
CA THR A 13 44.56 -17.64 -20.78
C THR A 13 43.64 -16.69 -20.03
N LEU A 14 43.37 -15.54 -20.66
CA LEU A 14 42.19 -14.73 -20.38
C LEU A 14 40.95 -15.62 -20.49
N ALA A 15 40.42 -16.08 -19.37
CA ALA A 15 39.04 -16.55 -19.28
C ALA A 15 38.34 -15.56 -18.34
N GLY A 16 37.58 -14.66 -18.96
CA GLY A 16 36.96 -13.52 -18.31
C GLY A 16 36.26 -13.94 -17.02
N LEU A 17 36.55 -13.22 -15.94
CA LEU A 17 35.55 -13.02 -14.90
C LEU A 17 34.39 -12.32 -15.59
N ALA A 18 33.42 -13.13 -16.04
CA ALA A 18 32.07 -12.70 -16.21
C ALA A 18 31.66 -12.08 -14.88
N LEU A 19 31.69 -10.75 -14.83
CA LEU A 19 30.87 -9.96 -13.92
C LEU A 19 29.43 -10.33 -14.26
N VAL A 20 29.00 -11.48 -13.73
CA VAL A 20 27.60 -11.83 -13.61
C VAL A 20 27.07 -10.92 -12.52
N ILE A 21 26.80 -9.66 -12.88
CA ILE A 21 25.80 -8.87 -12.19
C ILE A 21 24.48 -9.53 -12.59
N THR A 22 24.15 -10.67 -11.97
CA THR A 22 22.79 -11.18 -11.94
C THR A 22 21.99 -10.22 -11.06
N GLY A 23 21.71 -9.04 -11.60
CA GLY A 23 20.48 -8.33 -11.31
C GLY A 23 19.34 -9.12 -11.94
N CYS A 24 19.10 -10.34 -11.46
CA CYS A 24 17.85 -11.05 -11.72
C CYS A 24 16.77 -10.30 -10.93
N SER A 25 16.24 -9.24 -11.53
CA SER A 25 14.91 -8.74 -11.20
C SER A 25 13.95 -9.90 -11.45
N ALA A 26 13.64 -10.65 -10.40
CA ALA A 26 13.08 -11.99 -10.49
C ALA A 26 11.68 -12.06 -11.13
N HIS A 27 11.03 -10.92 -11.42
CA HIS A 27 9.71 -10.89 -12.04
C HIS A 27 9.55 -9.65 -12.95
N PRO A 28 9.64 -9.79 -14.28
CA PRO A 28 9.31 -8.68 -15.18
C PRO A 28 7.84 -8.28 -14.98
N GLY A 29 7.60 -7.02 -14.62
CA GLY A 29 6.25 -6.47 -14.41
C GLY A 29 5.77 -6.41 -12.95
N ALA A 30 6.53 -6.94 -11.99
CA ALA A 30 6.25 -6.74 -10.56
C ALA A 30 7.01 -5.52 -10.01
N ALA A 31 6.32 -4.68 -9.26
CA ALA A 31 6.91 -3.59 -8.49
C ALA A 31 7.31 -4.06 -7.08
N ALA A 32 6.49 -4.90 -6.45
CA ALA A 32 6.81 -5.62 -5.23
C ALA A 32 6.01 -6.92 -5.12
N ARG A 33 6.48 -7.84 -4.28
CA ARG A 33 5.79 -9.07 -3.90
C ARG A 33 5.83 -9.23 -2.39
N ILE A 34 4.69 -9.52 -1.80
CA ILE A 34 4.51 -9.68 -0.35
C ILE A 34 3.93 -11.07 -0.12
N GLY A 35 4.78 -12.04 0.23
CA GLY A 35 4.39 -13.45 0.26
C GLY A 35 3.93 -13.92 -1.13
N ASP A 36 2.65 -14.27 -1.25
CA ASP A 36 1.99 -14.67 -2.50
C ASP A 36 1.27 -13.50 -3.21
N HIS A 37 1.16 -12.33 -2.57
CA HIS A 37 0.55 -11.15 -3.15
C HIS A 37 1.53 -10.41 -4.06
N ASN A 38 1.11 -10.07 -5.28
CA ASN A 38 1.92 -9.38 -6.26
C ASN A 38 1.39 -7.96 -6.51
N ILE A 39 2.22 -6.95 -6.26
CA ILE A 39 1.95 -5.56 -6.63
C ILE A 39 2.59 -5.31 -8.00
N SER A 40 1.75 -5.18 -9.02
CA SER A 40 2.21 -4.99 -10.39
C SER A 40 2.70 -3.56 -10.65
N GLU A 41 3.52 -3.42 -11.67
CA GLU A 41 3.97 -2.15 -12.23
C GLU A 41 2.84 -1.25 -12.74
N GLU A 42 1.79 -1.88 -13.27
CA GLU A 42 0.57 -1.24 -13.72
C GLU A 42 -0.20 -0.67 -12.53
N THR A 43 -0.39 -1.46 -11.47
CA THR A 43 -1.05 -1.03 -10.22
C THR A 43 -0.36 0.17 -9.60
N VAL A 44 0.99 0.19 -9.56
CA VAL A 44 1.75 1.35 -9.08
C VAL A 44 1.51 2.58 -9.96
N THR A 45 1.43 2.39 -11.27
CA THR A 45 1.19 3.49 -12.21
C THR A 45 -0.22 4.05 -12.03
N GLU A 46 -1.21 3.16 -11.93
CA GLU A 46 -2.61 3.48 -11.71
C GLU A 46 -2.80 4.34 -10.46
N VAL A 47 -2.26 3.92 -9.30
CA VAL A 47 -2.31 4.70 -8.06
C VAL A 47 -1.57 6.03 -8.21
N ALA A 48 -0.38 6.05 -8.81
CA ALA A 48 0.37 7.29 -9.00
C ALA A 48 -0.36 8.31 -9.91
N THR A 49 -1.21 7.84 -10.82
CA THR A 49 -1.98 8.70 -11.74
C THR A 49 -3.34 9.12 -11.20
N ALA A 50 -4.08 8.24 -10.53
CA ALA A 50 -5.47 8.49 -10.12
C ALA A 50 -5.57 9.09 -8.72
N LEU A 51 -4.64 8.77 -7.81
CA LEU A 51 -4.65 9.30 -6.46
C LEU A 51 -4.50 10.84 -6.36
N PRO A 52 -3.70 11.51 -7.24
CA PRO A 52 -3.65 12.97 -7.29
C PRO A 52 -5.00 13.67 -7.50
N ASP A 53 -5.93 13.06 -8.22
CA ASP A 53 -7.25 13.67 -8.51
C ASP A 53 -8.11 13.80 -7.24
N VAL A 54 -7.84 12.95 -6.25
CA VAL A 54 -8.55 12.93 -4.97
C VAL A 54 -7.83 13.78 -3.93
N LEU A 55 -6.49 13.79 -3.99
CA LEU A 55 -5.66 14.43 -2.98
C LEU A 55 -5.18 15.84 -3.36
N ALA A 56 -5.37 16.29 -4.60
CA ALA A 56 -4.77 17.52 -5.13
C ALA A 56 -3.25 17.64 -4.90
N GLN A 57 -2.55 16.50 -4.78
CA GLN A 57 -1.10 16.44 -4.58
C GLN A 57 -0.49 15.43 -5.53
N ARG A 58 0.73 15.72 -6.01
CA ARG A 58 1.46 14.77 -6.85
C ARG A 58 1.86 13.56 -6.02
N VAL A 59 1.62 12.37 -6.55
CA VAL A 59 2.04 11.11 -5.96
C VAL A 59 3.12 10.53 -6.86
N SER A 60 4.32 10.34 -6.32
CA SER A 60 5.37 9.67 -7.07
C SER A 60 5.10 8.16 -7.16
N ARG A 61 5.69 7.48 -8.14
CA ARG A 61 5.61 6.02 -8.24
C ARG A 61 6.15 5.29 -7.01
N VAL A 62 7.16 5.89 -6.38
CA VAL A 62 7.74 5.40 -5.13
C VAL A 62 6.73 5.48 -3.99
N ASP A 63 6.06 6.63 -3.86
CA ASP A 63 5.06 6.84 -2.83
C ASP A 63 3.84 5.95 -3.06
N ALA A 64 3.40 5.81 -4.33
CA ALA A 64 2.33 4.89 -4.70
C ALA A 64 2.65 3.44 -4.30
N LEU A 65 3.86 2.95 -4.56
CA LEU A 65 4.27 1.62 -4.13
C LEU A 65 4.28 1.48 -2.60
N ARG A 66 4.74 2.52 -1.89
CA ARG A 66 4.75 2.52 -0.44
C ARG A 66 3.34 2.51 0.15
N LEU A 67 2.42 3.28 -0.43
CA LEU A 67 1.00 3.30 -0.05
C LEU A 67 0.35 1.94 -0.28
N LEU A 68 0.55 1.33 -1.47
CA LEU A 68 0.05 -0.01 -1.78
C LEU A 68 0.59 -1.09 -0.84
N THR A 69 1.87 -0.99 -0.46
CA THR A 69 2.47 -1.93 0.49
C THR A 69 1.86 -1.75 1.88
N SER A 70 1.69 -0.50 2.33
CA SER A 70 1.08 -0.19 3.62
C SER A 70 -0.37 -0.64 3.67
N SER A 71 -1.15 -0.33 2.64
CA SER A 71 -2.57 -0.67 2.57
C SER A 71 -2.81 -2.17 2.55
N TYR A 72 -1.93 -2.95 1.91
CA TYR A 72 -1.99 -4.42 1.98
C TYR A 72 -1.96 -4.91 3.44
N PHE A 73 -1.02 -4.43 4.25
CA PHE A 73 -0.90 -4.84 5.65
C PHE A 73 -2.03 -4.28 6.53
N GLN A 74 -2.45 -3.04 6.30
CA GLN A 74 -3.57 -2.43 7.00
C GLN A 74 -4.88 -3.19 6.72
N ASN A 75 -5.19 -3.48 5.46
CA ASN A 75 -6.39 -4.24 5.08
C ASN A 75 -6.37 -5.65 5.65
N ARG A 76 -5.19 -6.31 5.69
CA ARG A 76 -5.05 -7.62 6.31
C ARG A 76 -5.27 -7.58 7.82
N MET A 77 -4.70 -6.58 8.50
CA MET A 77 -4.97 -6.35 9.92
C MET A 77 -6.46 -6.09 10.18
N GLY A 78 -7.12 -5.31 9.32
CA GLY A 78 -8.57 -5.07 9.39
C GLY A 78 -9.36 -6.36 9.28
N HIS A 79 -9.05 -7.20 8.29
CA HIS A 79 -9.67 -8.52 8.13
C HIS A 79 -9.46 -9.40 9.37
N ASP A 80 -8.26 -9.44 9.95
CA ASP A 80 -7.96 -10.24 11.15
C ASP A 80 -8.67 -9.72 12.42
N LYS A 81 -9.12 -8.46 12.42
CA LYS A 81 -9.82 -7.78 13.53
C LYS A 81 -11.29 -7.51 13.24
N ASP A 82 -11.86 -8.10 12.19
CA ASP A 82 -13.24 -7.89 11.75
C ASP A 82 -13.61 -6.42 11.44
N VAL A 83 -12.62 -5.61 11.08
CA VAL A 83 -12.77 -4.23 10.61
C VAL A 83 -12.63 -4.21 9.09
N THR A 84 -13.76 -4.23 8.39
CA THR A 84 -13.80 -4.24 6.92
C THR A 84 -14.73 -3.15 6.39
N PHE A 85 -14.43 -2.66 5.18
CA PHE A 85 -15.22 -1.63 4.50
C PHE A 85 -15.50 -2.04 3.06
N THR A 86 -16.75 -1.81 2.65
CA THR A 86 -17.22 -2.01 1.27
C THR A 86 -16.69 -0.91 0.34
N ASP A 87 -16.64 -1.19 -0.95
CA ASP A 87 -16.20 -0.23 -1.97
C ASP A 87 -17.03 1.05 -1.96
N ASP A 88 -18.35 0.94 -1.74
CA ASP A 88 -19.25 2.09 -1.65
C ASP A 88 -18.91 3.00 -0.45
N GLN A 89 -18.58 2.41 0.71
CA GLN A 89 -18.15 3.19 1.89
C GLN A 89 -16.83 3.91 1.64
N VAL A 90 -15.89 3.25 0.96
CA VAL A 90 -14.60 3.84 0.60
C VAL A 90 -14.82 4.98 -0.39
N LEU A 91 -15.64 4.78 -1.42
CA LEU A 91 -15.96 5.80 -2.41
C LEU A 91 -16.66 7.01 -1.79
N ASP A 92 -17.58 6.79 -0.85
CA ASP A 92 -18.25 7.87 -0.12
C ASP A 92 -17.27 8.71 0.71
N LEU A 93 -16.30 8.08 1.36
CA LEU A 93 -15.21 8.80 2.03
C LEU A 93 -14.38 9.61 1.03
N MET A 94 -14.00 9.00 -0.09
CA MET A 94 -13.20 9.68 -1.12
C MET A 94 -13.92 10.92 -1.68
N LYS A 95 -15.24 10.83 -1.88
CA LYS A 95 -16.08 11.98 -2.26
C LYS A 95 -16.08 13.08 -1.21
N GLN A 96 -16.12 12.72 0.08
CA GLN A 96 -16.03 13.69 1.18
C GLN A 96 -14.67 14.37 1.22
N VAL A 97 -13.58 13.60 1.08
CA VAL A 97 -12.21 14.12 1.01
C VAL A 97 -12.07 15.07 -0.18
N ALA A 98 -12.53 14.68 -1.37
CA ALA A 98 -12.51 15.53 -2.56
C ALA A 98 -13.32 16.82 -2.35
N ALA A 99 -14.55 16.72 -1.82
CA ALA A 99 -15.42 17.86 -1.55
C ALA A 99 -14.82 18.84 -0.54
N SER A 100 -14.20 18.34 0.54
CA SER A 100 -13.51 19.18 1.54
C SER A 100 -12.37 20.02 0.95
N ARG A 101 -11.84 19.60 -0.20
CA ARG A 101 -10.76 20.25 -0.94
C ARG A 101 -11.25 21.07 -2.13
N GLY A 102 -12.56 21.13 -2.35
CA GLY A 102 -13.15 21.80 -3.51
C GLY A 102 -12.84 21.11 -4.85
N LEU A 103 -12.59 19.80 -4.82
CA LEU A 103 -12.37 18.97 -6.01
C LEU A 103 -13.68 18.31 -6.43
N GLU A 104 -13.76 17.92 -7.70
CA GLU A 104 -14.86 17.12 -8.20
C GLU A 104 -14.81 15.70 -7.60
N ALA A 105 -15.99 15.13 -7.36
CA ALA A 105 -16.10 13.78 -6.87
C ALA A 105 -15.51 12.80 -7.89
N PRO A 106 -14.63 11.87 -7.48
CA PRO A 106 -14.11 10.89 -8.42
C PRO A 106 -15.23 9.92 -8.82
N GLU A 107 -15.52 9.82 -10.12
CA GLU A 107 -16.59 8.95 -10.64
C GLU A 107 -16.11 7.52 -10.90
N ASN A 108 -14.87 7.36 -11.38
CA ASN A 108 -14.29 6.06 -11.72
C ASN A 108 -12.97 5.90 -10.97
N VAL A 109 -13.04 5.33 -9.78
CA VAL A 109 -11.86 5.05 -8.95
C VAL A 109 -11.38 3.62 -9.21
N PRO A 110 -10.10 3.41 -9.58
CA PRO A 110 -9.57 2.07 -9.71
C PRO A 110 -9.53 1.32 -8.37
N ALA A 111 -9.72 0.00 -8.41
CA ALA A 111 -9.74 -0.84 -7.20
C ALA A 111 -8.47 -0.68 -6.35
N SER A 112 -7.31 -0.49 -6.98
CA SER A 112 -6.04 -0.26 -6.27
C SER A 112 -6.02 1.03 -5.44
N VAL A 113 -6.75 2.06 -5.87
CA VAL A 113 -6.91 3.32 -5.13
C VAL A 113 -7.92 3.14 -4.00
N LEU A 114 -9.00 2.39 -4.24
CA LEU A 114 -9.94 2.00 -3.18
C LEU A 114 -9.23 1.23 -2.07
N ASP A 115 -8.37 0.27 -2.42
CA ASP A 115 -7.61 -0.52 -1.44
C ASP A 115 -6.71 0.36 -0.55
N VAL A 116 -6.11 1.41 -1.12
CA VAL A 116 -5.30 2.38 -0.38
C VAL A 116 -6.15 3.14 0.64
N PHE A 117 -7.29 3.69 0.24
CA PHE A 117 -8.19 4.38 1.17
C PHE A 117 -8.80 3.42 2.19
N ARG A 118 -9.13 2.18 1.80
CA ARG A 118 -9.66 1.15 2.69
C ARG A 118 -8.68 0.87 3.84
N GLY A 119 -7.39 0.75 3.54
CA GLY A 119 -6.35 0.54 4.55
C GLY A 119 -6.29 1.67 5.58
N GLU A 120 -6.40 2.92 5.12
CA GLU A 120 -6.45 4.07 6.02
C GLU A 120 -7.73 4.10 6.88
N MET A 121 -8.88 3.76 6.29
CA MET A 121 -10.13 3.63 7.05
C MET A 121 -10.03 2.59 8.16
N VAL A 122 -9.38 1.45 7.89
CA VAL A 122 -9.10 0.43 8.91
C VAL A 122 -8.31 1.01 10.06
N LEU A 123 -7.21 1.74 9.79
CA LEU A 123 -6.40 2.33 10.85
C LEU A 123 -7.16 3.36 11.68
N GLN A 124 -8.00 4.17 11.04
CA GLN A 124 -8.81 5.15 11.76
C GLN A 124 -9.88 4.47 12.62
N GLN A 125 -10.54 3.43 12.10
CA GLN A 125 -11.54 2.70 12.86
C GLN A 125 -10.92 1.96 14.05
N LEU A 126 -9.75 1.35 13.89
CA LEU A 126 -9.06 0.70 15.01
C LEU A 126 -8.72 1.71 16.13
N GLN A 127 -8.40 2.95 15.79
CA GLN A 127 -8.20 4.01 16.78
C GLN A 127 -9.51 4.41 17.48
N VAL A 128 -10.62 4.48 16.74
CA VAL A 128 -11.96 4.74 17.28
C VAL A 128 -12.40 3.62 18.24
N ASP A 129 -12.04 2.38 17.93
CA ASP A 129 -12.31 1.19 18.77
C ASP A 129 -11.44 1.16 20.05
N GLY A 130 -10.62 2.19 20.27
CA GLY A 130 -9.85 2.37 21.50
C GLY A 130 -8.44 1.77 21.47
N ASN A 131 -7.97 1.29 20.31
CA ASN A 131 -6.57 0.90 20.15
C ASN A 131 -5.71 2.17 20.05
N ASP A 132 -4.70 2.29 20.89
CA ASP A 132 -3.75 3.38 20.75
C ASP A 132 -2.87 3.18 19.51
N LEU A 133 -2.39 4.29 18.95
CA LEU A 133 -1.53 4.28 17.77
C LEU A 133 -0.27 3.42 17.95
N GLN A 134 0.29 3.33 19.15
CA GLN A 134 1.51 2.57 19.38
C GLN A 134 1.25 1.06 19.26
N THR A 135 0.14 0.58 19.79
CA THR A 135 -0.32 -0.80 19.64
C THR A 135 -0.57 -1.16 18.17
N ILE A 136 -1.29 -0.32 17.43
CA ILE A 136 -1.55 -0.54 15.99
C ILE A 136 -0.24 -0.63 15.21
N GLN A 137 0.70 0.28 15.48
CA GLN A 137 2.00 0.28 14.81
C GLN A 137 2.83 -0.96 15.14
N GLN A 138 2.85 -1.40 16.41
CA GLN A 138 3.55 -2.62 16.81
C GLN A 138 2.96 -3.87 16.14
N GLU A 139 1.65 -3.96 16.04
CA GLU A 139 1.00 -5.07 15.35
C GLU A 139 1.30 -5.04 13.84
N LEU A 140 1.25 -3.87 13.20
CA LEU A 140 1.63 -3.71 11.79
C LEU A 140 3.07 -4.20 11.56
N GLU A 141 4.01 -3.86 12.46
CA GLU A 141 5.39 -4.35 12.41
C GLU A 141 5.46 -5.89 12.44
N GLN A 142 4.57 -6.56 13.14
CA GLN A 142 4.49 -8.02 13.10
C GLN A 142 4.08 -8.54 11.72
N TYR A 143 3.16 -7.86 11.02
CA TYR A 143 2.81 -8.25 9.64
C TYR A 143 3.99 -8.04 8.69
N TYR A 144 4.70 -6.91 8.81
CA TYR A 144 5.89 -6.63 7.99
C TYR A 144 7.01 -7.65 8.19
N THR A 145 7.18 -8.17 9.40
CA THR A 145 8.24 -9.13 9.74
C THR A 145 7.87 -10.59 9.47
N LYS A 146 6.58 -10.92 9.48
CA LYS A 146 6.08 -12.27 9.15
C LYS A 146 6.15 -12.57 7.65
N GLU A 147 5.94 -11.56 6.81
CA GLU A 147 5.87 -11.75 5.36
C GLU A 147 7.20 -11.49 4.67
N LYS A 148 7.51 -12.28 3.64
CA LYS A 148 8.67 -12.01 2.78
C LYS A 148 8.32 -10.92 1.79
N ILE A 149 8.95 -9.76 1.94
CA ILE A 149 8.78 -8.62 1.05
C ILE A 149 9.96 -8.57 0.05
N ASP A 150 9.66 -8.71 -1.23
CA ASP A 150 10.61 -8.67 -2.35
C ASP A 150 10.24 -7.50 -3.27
N ILE A 151 11.12 -6.50 -3.35
CA ILE A 151 10.80 -5.22 -4.02
C ILE A 151 11.70 -5.03 -5.22
N ASN A 152 11.15 -4.52 -6.30
CA ASN A 152 11.92 -4.32 -7.51
C ASN A 152 13.06 -3.31 -7.25
N PRO A 153 14.32 -3.64 -7.59
CA PRO A 153 15.48 -2.84 -7.19
C PRO A 153 15.46 -1.36 -7.59
N ARG A 154 14.71 -1.02 -8.65
CA ARG A 154 14.46 0.36 -9.07
C ARG A 154 13.76 1.23 -8.01
N TYR A 155 13.13 0.65 -7.00
CA TYR A 155 12.52 1.36 -5.87
C TYR A 155 13.39 1.37 -4.61
N TYR A 156 14.55 0.68 -4.60
CA TYR A 156 15.41 0.58 -3.41
C TYR A 156 16.04 1.92 -2.98
N THR A 157 16.21 2.89 -3.89
CA THR A 157 16.70 4.23 -3.54
C THR A 157 15.76 5.00 -2.62
N ALA A 158 14.51 4.53 -2.45
CA ALA A 158 13.49 5.19 -1.64
C ALA A 158 13.09 4.44 -0.35
N GLN A 159 13.57 3.21 -0.13
CA GLN A 159 13.14 2.37 0.99
C GLN A 159 14.08 2.32 2.18
N ALA A 160 15.17 3.09 2.17
CA ALA A 160 15.97 3.29 3.37
C ALA A 160 15.16 3.90 4.54
N ASN A 161 13.93 4.39 4.29
CA ASN A 161 13.01 4.95 5.29
C ASN A 161 11.56 4.43 5.14
N THR A 162 11.33 3.11 5.03
CA THR A 162 9.97 2.53 5.08
C THR A 162 9.21 2.79 6.39
N LYS A 163 9.86 3.35 7.41
CA LYS A 163 9.28 3.73 8.71
C LYS A 163 8.45 5.02 8.69
N GLN A 164 8.38 5.76 7.59
CA GLN A 164 7.53 6.95 7.56
C GLN A 164 6.05 6.56 7.61
N ALA A 165 5.26 7.28 8.40
CA ALA A 165 3.80 7.18 8.43
C ALA A 165 3.20 7.54 7.07
N SER A 166 2.04 6.98 6.75
CA SER A 166 1.27 7.32 5.55
C SER A 166 0.92 8.80 5.58
N THR A 167 1.17 9.52 4.48
CA THR A 167 0.76 10.94 4.36
C THR A 167 -0.75 11.08 4.21
N LEU A 168 -1.48 9.97 4.06
CA LEU A 168 -2.94 9.94 4.05
C LEU A 168 -3.54 10.04 5.45
N ALA A 169 -2.79 9.75 6.50
CA ALA A 169 -3.28 9.83 7.88
C ALA A 169 -3.62 11.28 8.31
N ASP A 170 -3.00 12.28 7.68
CA ASP A 170 -3.33 13.70 7.84
C ASP A 170 -4.58 14.11 7.02
N ILE A 171 -5.05 13.24 6.13
CA ILE A 171 -6.09 13.52 5.14
C ILE A 171 -7.39 12.82 5.47
N VAL A 172 -7.31 11.55 5.86
CA VAL A 172 -8.43 10.76 6.32
C VAL A 172 -8.37 10.78 7.84
N THR A 173 -9.29 11.50 8.48
CA THR A 173 -9.34 11.60 9.94
C THR A 173 -10.38 10.64 10.52
N PRO A 174 -10.31 10.29 11.82
CA PRO A 174 -11.34 9.49 12.48
C PRO A 174 -12.76 10.05 12.32
N ALA A 175 -12.90 11.38 12.14
CA ALA A 175 -14.20 12.03 11.96
C ALA A 175 -14.81 11.76 10.58
N ASP A 176 -13.99 11.42 9.58
CA ASP A 176 -14.42 11.17 8.21
C ASP A 176 -14.88 9.71 8.01
N VAL A 177 -14.47 8.81 8.91
CA VAL A 177 -14.82 7.39 8.85
C VAL A 177 -16.14 7.15 9.57
N LYS A 178 -17.19 6.83 8.80
CA LYS A 178 -18.42 6.26 9.37
C LYS A 178 -18.13 4.81 9.78
N ALA A 179 -18.61 4.43 10.96
CA ALA A 179 -18.46 3.07 11.48
C ALA A 179 -18.83 2.01 10.42
N PRO A 180 -18.09 0.89 10.33
CA PRO A 180 -18.42 -0.19 9.42
C PRO A 180 -19.85 -0.68 9.70
N LYS A 181 -20.66 -0.85 8.64
CA LYS A 181 -21.98 -1.44 8.83
C LYS A 181 -21.78 -2.89 9.27
N SER A 182 -22.29 -3.22 10.46
CA SER A 182 -22.57 -4.60 10.85
C SER A 182 -23.54 -5.18 9.82
N ASP A 183 -23.17 -6.25 9.12
CA ASP A 183 -24.05 -7.05 8.26
C ASP A 183 -25.04 -7.86 9.14
N GLY A 184 -25.79 -7.16 9.98
CA GLY A 184 -26.58 -7.73 11.06
C GLY A 184 -27.92 -7.04 11.30
N ASP A 185 -28.45 -6.28 10.34
CA ASP A 185 -29.85 -5.83 10.38
C ASP A 185 -30.56 -6.12 9.06
N ALA A 186 -30.68 -7.42 8.77
CA ALA A 186 -31.85 -7.91 8.08
C ALA A 186 -32.94 -8.15 9.12
N SER A 187 -33.82 -7.17 9.35
CA SER A 187 -35.26 -7.42 9.56
C SER A 187 -36.10 -6.15 9.77
N THR A 188 -37.10 -6.08 8.88
CA THR A 188 -38.47 -5.61 9.07
C THR A 188 -38.74 -4.12 9.14
N ASP A 189 -39.33 -3.64 8.04
CA ASP A 189 -40.52 -2.80 8.05
C ASP A 189 -41.31 -2.89 9.37
N THR A 190 -41.54 -1.74 10.00
CA THR A 190 -42.82 -1.52 10.66
C THR A 190 -43.18 -0.05 10.55
N ASP A 191 -44.15 0.22 9.67
CA ASP A 191 -45.07 1.34 9.81
C ASP A 191 -45.49 1.50 11.28
N SER A 192 -45.31 2.69 11.83
CA SER A 192 -46.13 3.17 12.96
C SER A 192 -46.21 4.69 12.94
N GLN A 193 -47.19 5.13 12.17
CA GLN A 193 -48.00 6.30 12.42
C GLN A 193 -48.49 6.33 13.88
N SER A 194 -48.13 7.36 14.66
CA SER A 194 -48.97 8.02 15.69
C SER A 194 -48.16 9.09 16.43
N GLY A 195 -48.71 10.31 16.49
CA GLY A 195 -47.97 11.52 16.88
C GLY A 195 -47.92 11.84 18.38
N HIS A 196 -47.33 12.99 18.69
CA HIS A 196 -47.79 13.87 19.76
C HIS A 196 -47.20 15.28 19.60
N THR A 197 -48.09 16.22 19.90
CA THR A 197 -47.98 17.68 20.01
C THR A 197 -46.82 18.23 20.83
N HIS A 198 -46.36 19.43 20.47
CA HIS A 198 -46.19 20.55 21.41
C HIS A 198 -46.42 21.88 20.69
#